data_AF-A0A962A951-F1
#
_entry.id   AF-A0A962A951-F1
#
_cell.length_a   1.000
_cell.length_b   1.000
_cell.length_c   1.000
_cell.angle_alpha   90.00
_cell.angle_beta   90.00
_cell.angle_gamma   90.00
#
_symmetry.space_group_name_H-M   'P 1'
#
loop_
_entity.id
_entity.type
_entity.pdbx_description
1 polymer ?
#
loop_
_entity_poly.entity_id
_entity_poly.type
_entity_poly.pdbx_seq_one_letter_code
_entity_poly.pdbx_strand_id
1 'polypeptide(L)'
;MVIARNFYVPLMCFAGVVIGGYARAHPEFAQSSVPPYVWLLGVSLVFDLAIMALASRVAVVPLSMNMRVIGFFTGVVLYMLIVYVFGGAAAT
;
A
#
# COMPACT_ATOMS: atom_id res chain seq x y z
N MET A 1 -4.55 -23.84 -4.11
CA MET A 1 -5.51 -22.78 -3.71
C MET A 1 -4.71 -21.53 -3.42
N VAL A 2 -4.83 -20.49 -4.24
CA VAL A 2 -4.04 -19.26 -4.03
C VAL A 2 -4.71 -18.44 -2.94
N ILE A 3 -4.02 -18.25 -1.82
CA ILE A 3 -4.50 -17.45 -0.69
C ILE A 3 -4.14 -15.99 -0.99
N ALA A 4 -5.07 -15.24 -1.57
CA ALA A 4 -4.87 -13.82 -1.91
C ALA A 4 -4.37 -12.99 -0.72
N ARG A 5 -4.78 -13.37 0.50
CA ARG A 5 -4.31 -12.79 1.77
C ARG A 5 -2.79 -12.80 1.92
N ASN A 6 -2.11 -13.88 1.52
CA ASN A 6 -0.66 -14.03 1.70
C ASN A 6 0.14 -13.10 0.78
N PHE A 7 -0.47 -12.60 -0.29
CA PHE A 7 0.16 -11.70 -1.24
C PHE A 7 -0.24 -10.24 -1.01
N TYR A 8 -1.49 -9.99 -0.60
CA TYR A 8 -2.02 -8.64 -0.41
C TYR A 8 -1.29 -7.86 0.69
N VAL A 9 -1.08 -8.45 1.86
CA VAL A 9 -0.42 -7.74 2.98
C VAL A 9 1.03 -7.39 2.65
N PRO A 10 1.88 -8.33 2.15
CA PRO A 10 3.23 -7.98 1.70
C PRO A 10 3.26 -6.92 0.59
N LEU A 11 2.34 -7.00 -0.38
CA LEU A 11 2.23 -6.00 -1.44
C LEU A 11 1.93 -4.61 -0.87
N MET A 12 1.00 -4.51 0.07
CA MET A 12 0.66 -3.24 0.74
C MET A 12 1.82 -2.68 1.55
N CYS A 13 2.55 -3.55 2.27
CA CYS A 13 3.75 -3.14 2.98
C CYS A 13 4.81 -2.60 2.03
N PHE A 14 5.07 -3.32 0.92
CA PHE A 14 6.00 -2.88 -0.11
C PHE A 14 5.60 -1.54 -0.72
N ALA A 15 4.32 -1.37 -1.05
CA ALA A 15 3.79 -0.11 -1.58
C ALA A 15 3.96 1.04 -0.58
N GLY A 16 3.68 0.82 0.70
CA GLY A 16 3.91 1.82 1.76
C GLY A 16 5.37 2.25 1.84
N VAL A 17 6.29 1.30 1.70
CA VAL A 17 7.74 1.57 1.69
C VAL A 17 8.15 2.40 0.47
N VAL A 18 7.72 1.99 -0.72
CA VAL A 18 8.06 2.67 -1.97
C VAL A 18 7.48 4.08 -2.01
N ILE A 19 6.20 4.24 -1.66
CA ILE A 19 5.53 5.55 -1.64
C ILE A 19 6.17 6.46 -0.59
N GLY A 20 6.47 5.95 0.61
CA GLY A 20 7.13 6.72 1.66
C GLY A 20 8.53 7.17 1.26
N GLY A 21 9.32 6.29 0.65
CA GLY A 21 10.64 6.61 0.13
C GLY A 21 10.59 7.64 -1.00
N TYR A 22 9.63 7.49 -1.92
CA TYR A 22 9.45 8.41 -3.03
C TYR A 22 9.00 9.81 -2.57
N ALA A 23 8.00 9.88 -1.69
CA ALA A 23 7.51 11.13 -1.10
C ALA A 23 8.60 11.88 -0.31
N ARG A 24 9.55 11.15 0.27
CA ARG A 24 10.73 11.75 0.93
C ARG A 24 11.72 12.33 -0.09
N ALA A 25 11.98 11.60 -1.17
CA ALA A 25 12.93 12.04 -2.19
C ALA A 25 12.40 13.24 -3.01
N HIS A 26 11.07 13.39 -3.09
CA HIS A 26 10.40 14.41 -3.91
C HIS A 26 9.37 15.16 -3.06
N PRO A 27 9.77 16.24 -2.35
CA PRO A 27 8.86 17.00 -1.50
C PRO A 27 7.70 17.66 -2.28
N GLU A 28 7.83 17.87 -3.59
CA GLU A 28 6.71 18.27 -4.44
C GLU A 28 5.58 17.22 -4.47
N PHE A 29 5.91 15.94 -4.31
CA PHE A 29 4.95 14.85 -4.27
C PHE A 29 4.17 14.85 -2.95
N ALA A 30 4.82 15.25 -1.85
CA ALA A 30 4.20 15.39 -0.54
C ALA A 30 3.22 16.57 -0.45
N GLN A 31 3.43 17.63 -1.26
CA GLN A 31 2.54 18.81 -1.34
C GLN A 31 1.51 18.72 -2.48
N SER A 32 1.46 17.61 -3.19
CA SER A 32 0.49 17.43 -4.27
C SER A 32 -0.95 17.42 -3.76
N SER A 33 -1.90 17.72 -4.64
CA SER A 33 -3.33 17.79 -4.29
C SER A 33 -3.91 16.46 -3.80
N VAL A 34 -3.22 15.34 -4.04
CA VAL A 34 -3.60 14.01 -3.58
C VAL A 34 -2.59 13.55 -2.53
N PRO A 35 -3.00 13.34 -1.27
CA PRO A 35 -2.08 12.90 -0.23
C PRO A 35 -1.39 11.59 -0.64
N PRO A 36 -0.05 11.45 -0.47
CA PRO A 36 0.69 10.30 -0.99
C PRO A 36 0.17 8.94 -0.51
N TYR A 37 -0.34 8.85 0.73
CA TYR A 37 -0.90 7.61 1.26
C TYR A 37 -2.18 7.15 0.53
N VAL A 38 -2.89 8.04 -0.18
CA VAL A 38 -4.08 7.68 -0.98
C VAL A 38 -3.69 6.77 -2.15
N TRP A 39 -2.44 6.82 -2.63
CA TRP A 39 -1.95 5.89 -3.65
C TRP A 39 -2.00 4.43 -3.21
N LEU A 40 -2.00 4.14 -1.90
CA LEU A 40 -2.20 2.78 -1.38
C LEU A 40 -3.59 2.23 -1.72
N LEU A 41 -4.62 3.09 -1.76
CA LEU A 41 -5.95 2.69 -2.24
C LEU A 41 -5.90 2.35 -3.73
N GLY A 42 -5.15 3.11 -4.53
CA GLY A 42 -4.91 2.82 -5.93
C GLY A 42 -4.27 1.43 -6.12
N VAL A 43 -3.23 1.12 -5.34
CA VAL A 43 -2.59 -0.20 -5.33
C VAL A 43 -3.59 -1.30 -4.94
N SER A 44 -4.47 -1.02 -3.96
CA SER A 44 -5.49 -1.98 -3.52
C SER A 44 -6.48 -2.30 -4.63
N LEU A 45 -6.91 -1.28 -5.37
CA LEU A 45 -7.84 -1.44 -6.48
C LEU A 45 -7.19 -2.24 -7.62
N VAL A 46 -5.95 -1.93 -7.97
CA VAL A 46 -5.21 -2.69 -8.99
C VAL A 46 -5.08 -4.16 -8.59
N PHE A 47 -4.78 -4.45 -7.32
CA PHE A 47 -4.73 -5.82 -6.82
C PHE A 47 -6.09 -6.51 -6.88
N ASP A 48 -7.16 -5.84 -6.48
CA ASP A 48 -8.52 -6.39 -6.53
C ASP A 48 -8.95 -6.74 -7.95
N LEU A 49 -8.67 -5.85 -8.92
CA LEU A 49 -8.92 -6.10 -10.34
C LEU A 49 -8.10 -7.29 -10.86
N ALA A 50 -6.83 -7.40 -10.45
CA ALA A 50 -5.97 -8.52 -10.81
C ALA A 50 -6.49 -9.85 -10.23
N ILE A 51 -6.96 -9.85 -8.98
CA ILE A 51 -7.56 -11.04 -8.35
C ILE A 51 -8.89 -11.40 -8.99
N MET A 52 -9.75 -10.43 -9.32
CA MET A 52 -10.99 -10.68 -10.05
C MET A 52 -10.73 -11.31 -11.42
N ALA A 53 -9.73 -10.81 -12.16
CA ALA A 53 -9.32 -11.39 -13.43
C ALA A 53 -8.73 -12.80 -13.27
N LEU A 54 -8.03 -13.07 -12.16
CA LEU A 54 -7.44 -14.39 -11.88
C LEU A 54 -8.48 -15.40 -11.38
N ALA A 55 -9.52 -14.94 -10.68
CA ALA A 55 -10.63 -15.75 -10.20
C ALA A 55 -11.43 -16.41 -11.34
N SER A 56 -11.39 -15.84 -12.56
CA SER A 56 -11.98 -16.47 -13.74
C SER A 56 -11.17 -17.68 -14.25
N ARG A 57 -9.94 -17.88 -13.77
CA ARG A 57 -9.01 -18.94 -14.22
C ARG A 57 -8.66 -19.94 -13.12
N VAL A 58 -8.72 -19.54 -11.84
CA VAL A 58 -8.30 -20.35 -10.69
C VAL A 58 -9.27 -20.13 -9.52
N ALA A 59 -9.54 -21.17 -8.73
CA ALA A 59 -10.25 -21.01 -7.46
C ALA A 59 -9.42 -20.16 -6.47
N VAL A 60 -9.79 -18.87 -6.36
CA VAL A 60 -9.18 -17.91 -5.43
C VAL A 60 -10.12 -17.70 -4.25
N VAL A 61 -9.56 -17.74 -3.03
CA VAL A 61 -10.32 -17.35 -1.83
C VAL A 61 -10.42 -15.82 -1.82
N PRO A 62 -11.64 -15.25 -1.86
CA PRO A 62 -11.82 -13.80 -1.88
C PRO A 62 -11.26 -13.17 -0.61
N LEU A 63 -10.69 -11.97 -0.77
CA LEU A 63 -10.06 -11.24 0.32
C LEU A 63 -11.14 -10.61 1.21
N SER A 64 -11.16 -10.97 2.50
CA SER A 64 -12.13 -10.41 3.45
C SER A 64 -11.89 -8.91 3.69
N MET A 65 -12.96 -8.18 4.02
CA MET A 65 -12.91 -6.75 4.36
C MET A 65 -11.86 -6.47 5.45
N ASN A 66 -11.80 -7.32 6.47
CA ASN A 66 -10.83 -7.20 7.56
C ASN A 66 -9.38 -7.27 7.05
N MET A 67 -9.07 -8.17 6.11
CA MET A 67 -7.73 -8.27 5.55
C MET A 67 -7.37 -7.07 4.68
N ARG A 68 -8.36 -6.51 3.96
CA ARG A 68 -8.17 -5.28 3.17
C ARG A 68 -7.78 -4.11 4.06
N VAL A 69 -8.51 -3.95 5.17
CA VAL A 69 -8.27 -2.93 6.20
C VAL A 69 -6.89 -3.13 6.83
N ILE A 70 -6.56 -4.34 7.27
CA ILE A 70 -5.24 -4.64 7.86
C ILE A 70 -4.11 -4.28 6.89
N GLY A 71 -4.18 -4.73 5.63
CA GLY A 71 -3.14 -4.44 4.65
C GLY A 71 -3.00 -2.93 4.37
N PHE A 72 -4.11 -2.20 4.27
CA PHE A 72 -4.07 -0.75 4.09
C PHE A 72 -3.40 -0.06 5.28
N PHE A 73 -3.81 -0.39 6.51
CA PHE A 73 -3.21 0.17 7.72
C PHE A 73 -1.74 -0.16 7.84
N THR A 74 -1.31 -1.39 7.51
CA THR A 74 0.12 -1.73 7.55
C THR A 74 0.92 -0.91 6.53
N GLY A 75 0.38 -0.68 5.33
CA GLY A 75 1.00 0.17 4.32
C GLY A 75 1.10 1.64 4.77
N VAL A 76 0.02 2.19 5.34
CA VAL A 76 -0.01 3.57 5.86
C VAL A 76 0.96 3.75 7.03
N VAL A 77 0.99 2.82 7.97
CA VAL A 77 1.92 2.88 9.11
C VAL A 77 3.36 2.89 8.61
N LEU A 78 3.72 2.02 7.68
CA LEU A 78 5.07 2.00 7.10
C LEU A 78 5.40 3.29 6.34
N TYR A 79 4.47 3.82 5.57
CA TYR A 79 4.61 5.13 4.93
C TYR A 79 4.90 6.22 5.99
N MET A 80 4.10 6.30 7.05
CA MET A 80 4.27 7.30 8.11
C MET A 80 5.62 7.15 8.82
N LEU A 81 6.04 5.92 9.11
CA LEU A 81 7.35 5.66 9.71
C LEU A 81 8.48 6.18 8.82
N ILE A 82 8.43 5.95 7.51
CA ILE A 82 9.48 6.39 6.58
C ILE A 82 9.53 7.91 6.45
N VAL A 83 8.37 8.54 6.34
CA VAL A 83 8.28 9.99 6.15
C VAL A 83 8.60 10.75 7.43
N TYR A 84 8.05 10.35 8.58
CA TYR A 84 8.11 11.13 9.82
C TYR A 84 9.15 10.64 10.82
N VAL A 85 9.35 9.33 10.97
CA VAL A 85 10.31 8.79 11.96
C VAL A 85 11.71 8.74 11.38
N PHE A 86 11.86 8.18 10.18
CA PHE A 86 13.16 8.13 9.51
C PHE A 86 13.51 9.46 8.79
N GLY A 87 12.53 10.32 8.53
CA GLY A 87 12.72 11.64 7.92
C GLY A 87 13.09 12.76 8.90
N GLY A 88 12.84 12.58 10.20
CA GLY A 88 13.01 13.58 11.25
C GLY A 88 14.45 13.91 11.69
N ALA A 89 15.45 13.75 10.84
CA ALA A 89 16.85 14.10 11.15
C ALA A 89 17.43 15.25 10.29
N ALA A 90 16.61 15.91 9.47
CA ALA A 90 17.07 16.97 8.56
C ALA A 90 16.27 18.29 8.65
N ALA A 91 15.55 18.52 9.77
CA ALA A 91 14.74 19.72 9.97
C ALA A 91 15.05 20.46 11.30
N THR A 92 16.28 20.33 11.80
CA THR A 92 16.86 21.17 12.86
C THR A 92 18.29 21.52 12.46
#